data_AF-A0A956AIQ7-F1
#
_entry.id   AF-A0A956AIQ7-F1
#
_cell.length_a   1.000
_cell.length_b   1.000
_cell.length_c   1.000
_cell.angle_alpha   90.00
_cell.angle_beta   90.00
_cell.angle_gamma   90.00
#
_symmetry.space_group_name_H-M   'P 1'
#
loop_
_entity.id
_entity.type
_entity.pdbx_description
1 polymer ?
#
loop_
_entity_poly.entity_id
_entity_poly.type
_entity_poly.pdbx_seq_one_letter_code
_entity_poly.pdbx_strand_id
1 'polypeptide(L)'
;MRFYVLFLVALGLFTGGCAGEKAADDAVIGTVNGAEVRRLAFLDALVLDQGEAFLARYAERLLVDQAAREAGVTVTDEAVARAVDLEIQQQITDRFGGQRAQLDQRLARYGQTFERWREGRLRDRRVLMQAHAVLQAKVDPKRVEALFEQRFGKGG
;
A
#
# COMPACT_ATOMS: atom_id res chain seq x y z
N MET A 1 -17.36 -28.57 -5.47
CA MET A 1 -16.19 -28.81 -6.33
C MET A 1 -14.97 -28.15 -5.69
N ARG A 2 -13.94 -28.91 -5.34
CA ARG A 2 -12.67 -28.38 -4.81
C ARG A 2 -11.69 -28.31 -5.99
N PHE A 3 -11.22 -27.12 -6.33
CA PHE A 3 -10.22 -26.91 -7.36
C PHE A 3 -8.84 -26.94 -6.71
N TYR A 4 -7.98 -27.87 -7.15
CA TYR A 4 -6.57 -27.90 -6.78
C TYR A 4 -5.77 -27.30 -7.94
N VAL A 5 -4.93 -26.31 -7.64
CA VAL A 5 -3.98 -25.74 -8.60
C VAL A 5 -2.59 -26.22 -8.18
N LEU A 6 -1.95 -26.99 -9.05
CA LEU A 6 -0.60 -27.51 -8.87
C LEU A 6 0.38 -26.60 -9.63
N PHE A 7 1.31 -25.93 -8.94
CA PHE A 7 2.38 -25.16 -9.56
C PHE A 7 3.62 -26.03 -9.71
N LEU A 8 4.05 -26.26 -10.95
CA LEU A 8 5.34 -26.87 -11.28
C LEU A 8 6.25 -25.78 -11.84
N VAL A 9 7.36 -25.52 -11.16
CA VAL A 9 8.41 -24.59 -11.60
C VAL A 9 9.54 -25.41 -12.20
N ALA A 10 9.75 -25.30 -13.52
CA ALA A 10 10.92 -25.86 -14.19
C ALA A 10 11.98 -24.77 -14.35
N LEU A 11 13.19 -25.03 -13.83
CA LEU A 11 14.34 -24.15 -13.89
C LEU A 11 15.10 -24.37 -15.21
N GLY A 12 15.13 -23.37 -16.10
CA GLY A 12 15.86 -23.42 -17.36
C GLY A 12 17.11 -22.53 -17.34
N LEU A 13 18.29 -23.12 -17.56
CA LEU A 13 19.54 -22.43 -17.87
C LEU A 13 19.60 -22.19 -19.39
N PHE A 14 19.75 -20.93 -19.83
CA PHE A 14 20.15 -20.63 -21.21
C PHE A 14 21.15 -19.47 -21.23
N THR A 15 22.27 -19.70 -21.89
CA THR A 15 23.39 -18.77 -22.08
C THR A 15 23.30 -18.13 -23.47
N GLY A 16 23.64 -16.84 -23.54
CA GLY A 16 24.17 -16.18 -24.73
C GLY A 16 23.22 -15.35 -25.59
N GLY A 17 23.61 -14.09 -25.86
CA GLY A 17 23.13 -13.30 -27.01
C GLY A 17 22.83 -11.82 -26.70
N CYS A 18 23.69 -10.92 -27.20
CA CYS A 18 23.60 -9.46 -27.04
C CYS A 18 22.56 -8.79 -27.97
N ALA A 19 22.05 -7.65 -27.47
CA ALA A 19 21.38 -6.54 -28.16
C ALA A 19 19.97 -6.80 -28.74
N GLY A 20 18.98 -6.36 -27.96
CA GLY A 20 17.61 -6.11 -28.41
C GLY A 20 16.84 -5.51 -27.24
N GLU A 21 16.21 -4.37 -27.47
CA GLU A 21 15.14 -3.81 -26.64
C GLU A 21 14.35 -4.95 -25.98
N LYS A 22 14.31 -4.97 -24.64
CA LYS A 22 13.68 -6.04 -23.87
C LYS A 22 12.19 -6.00 -24.19
N ALA A 23 11.79 -6.60 -25.31
CA ALA A 23 10.42 -7.02 -25.56
C ALA A 23 10.03 -7.77 -24.29
N ALA A 24 9.06 -7.22 -23.56
CA ALA A 24 8.61 -7.82 -22.34
C ALA A 24 8.24 -9.27 -22.68
N ASP A 25 8.99 -10.22 -22.11
CA ASP A 25 8.83 -11.63 -22.44
C ASP A 25 7.37 -12.02 -22.17
N ASP A 26 6.63 -12.33 -23.24
CA ASP A 26 5.22 -12.70 -23.18
C ASP A 26 5.10 -14.19 -22.84
N ALA A 27 5.72 -14.54 -21.73
CA ALA A 27 5.81 -15.90 -21.23
C ALA A 27 4.41 -16.44 -20.87
N VAL A 28 4.22 -17.74 -21.07
CA VAL A 28 3.05 -18.46 -20.56
C VAL A 28 3.19 -18.56 -19.04
N ILE A 29 2.25 -17.95 -18.31
CA ILE A 29 2.23 -17.92 -16.84
C ILE A 29 1.32 -18.99 -16.23
N GLY A 30 0.52 -19.66 -17.06
CA GLY A 30 -0.35 -20.75 -16.64
C GLY A 30 -1.25 -21.24 -17.77
N THR A 31 -2.10 -22.21 -17.45
CA THR A 31 -3.11 -22.74 -18.38
C THR A 31 -4.45 -22.86 -17.67
N VAL A 32 -5.53 -22.46 -18.34
CA VAL A 32 -6.92 -22.60 -17.84
C VAL A 32 -7.72 -23.36 -18.89
N ASN A 33 -8.25 -24.54 -18.52
CA ASN A 33 -8.99 -25.41 -19.44
C ASN A 33 -8.23 -25.74 -20.75
N GLY A 34 -6.90 -25.89 -20.66
CA GLY A 34 -6.05 -26.17 -21.83
C GLY A 34 -5.69 -24.94 -22.68
N ALA A 35 -6.24 -23.76 -22.40
CA ALA A 35 -5.80 -22.51 -23.02
C ALA A 35 -4.61 -21.91 -22.26
N GLU A 36 -3.61 -21.45 -23.00
CA GLU A 36 -2.46 -20.73 -22.42
C GLU A 36 -2.89 -19.34 -21.91
N VAL A 37 -2.46 -19.01 -20.69
CA VAL A 37 -2.55 -17.66 -20.13
C VAL A 37 -1.19 -16.99 -20.32
N ARG A 38 -1.15 -15.98 -21.18
CA ARG A 38 0.05 -15.22 -21.51
C ARG A 38 0.21 -14.01 -20.58
N ARG A 39 1.46 -13.69 -20.23
CA ARG A 39 1.79 -12.65 -19.25
C ARG A 39 1.24 -11.28 -19.65
N LEU A 40 1.46 -10.85 -20.90
CA LEU A 40 1.04 -9.52 -21.34
C LEU A 40 -0.49 -9.42 -21.39
N ALA A 41 -1.16 -10.42 -21.96
CA ALA A 41 -2.61 -10.47 -21.99
C ALA A 41 -3.23 -10.43 -20.58
N PHE A 42 -2.61 -11.12 -19.62
CA PHE A 42 -3.03 -11.06 -18.22
C PHE A 42 -2.80 -9.69 -17.58
N LEU A 43 -1.65 -9.06 -17.83
CA LEU A 43 -1.37 -7.70 -17.34
C LEU A 43 -2.30 -6.66 -17.94
N ASP A 44 -2.60 -6.75 -19.24
CA ASP A 44 -3.55 -5.86 -19.91
C ASP A 44 -4.95 -6.01 -19.31
N ALA A 45 -5.38 -7.24 -19.07
CA ALA A 45 -6.65 -7.50 -18.38
C ALA A 45 -6.66 -6.90 -16.96
N LEU A 46 -5.56 -7.00 -16.21
CA LEU A 46 -5.45 -6.38 -14.88
C LEU A 46 -5.49 -4.85 -14.94
N VAL A 47 -4.83 -4.24 -15.93
CA VAL A 47 -4.84 -2.79 -16.12
C VAL A 47 -6.25 -2.31 -16.47
N LEU A 48 -6.97 -3.04 -17.32
CA LEU A 48 -8.35 -2.70 -17.67
C LEU A 48 -9.31 -2.87 -16.48
N ASP A 49 -9.15 -3.92 -15.69
CA ASP A 49 -10.04 -4.23 -14.57
C ASP A 49 -9.78 -3.34 -13.33
N GLN A 50 -8.51 -3.10 -13.00
CA GLN A 50 -8.14 -2.47 -11.72
C GLN A 50 -7.13 -1.33 -11.87
N GLY A 51 -6.57 -1.13 -13.07
CA GLY A 51 -5.44 -0.23 -13.29
C GLY A 51 -5.71 1.21 -12.90
N GLU A 52 -6.92 1.75 -13.17
CA GLU A 52 -7.26 3.13 -12.80
C GLU A 52 -7.19 3.36 -11.29
N ALA A 53 -7.81 2.49 -10.49
CA ALA A 53 -7.81 2.63 -9.04
C ALA A 53 -6.40 2.45 -8.44
N PHE A 54 -5.61 1.52 -8.96
CA PHE A 54 -4.23 1.33 -8.53
C PHE A 54 -3.33 2.52 -8.93
N LEU A 55 -3.50 3.03 -10.15
CA LEU A 55 -2.74 4.17 -10.66
C LEU A 55 -3.06 5.44 -9.86
N ALA A 56 -4.34 5.71 -9.57
CA ALA A 56 -4.75 6.85 -8.76
C ALA A 56 -4.10 6.82 -7.37
N ARG A 57 -4.18 5.69 -6.65
CA ARG A 57 -3.54 5.53 -5.33
C ARG A 57 -2.01 5.66 -5.40
N TYR A 58 -1.40 5.13 -6.45
CA TYR A 58 0.04 5.25 -6.65
C TYR A 58 0.45 6.71 -6.92
N ALA A 59 -0.28 7.41 -7.77
CA ALA A 59 -0.07 8.82 -8.06
C ALA A 59 -0.24 9.70 -6.82
N GLU A 60 -1.29 9.48 -6.02
CA GLU A 60 -1.50 10.17 -4.74
C GLU A 60 -0.30 10.00 -3.80
N ARG A 61 0.23 8.77 -3.68
CA ARG A 61 1.41 8.50 -2.87
C ARG A 61 2.64 9.26 -3.37
N LEU A 62 2.88 9.28 -4.68
CA LEU A 62 3.99 10.03 -5.27
C LEU A 62 3.87 11.54 -4.99
N LEU A 63 2.66 12.11 -5.10
CA LEU A 63 2.41 13.52 -4.82
C LEU A 63 2.67 13.86 -3.35
N VAL A 64 2.24 13.00 -2.42
CA VAL A 64 2.52 13.17 -0.98
C VAL A 64 4.02 13.08 -0.70
N ASP A 65 4.71 12.09 -1.28
CA ASP A 65 6.15 11.93 -1.11
C ASP A 65 6.92 13.16 -1.64
N GLN A 66 6.52 13.69 -2.80
CA GLN A 66 7.09 14.90 -3.36
C GLN A 66 6.85 16.12 -2.45
N ALA A 67 5.61 16.34 -2.04
CA ALA A 67 5.26 17.47 -1.17
C ALA A 67 5.96 17.40 0.19
N ALA A 68 6.15 16.20 0.75
CA ALA A 68 6.91 16.01 1.98
C ALA A 68 8.38 16.39 1.81
N ARG A 69 9.01 16.02 0.69
CA ARG A 69 10.40 16.42 0.38
C ARG A 69 10.52 17.93 0.21
N GLU A 70 9.60 18.55 -0.53
CA GLU A 70 9.57 20.01 -0.75
C GLU A 70 9.37 20.79 0.56
N ALA A 71 8.57 20.25 1.48
CA ALA A 71 8.34 20.83 2.79
C ALA A 71 9.43 20.49 3.83
N GLY A 72 10.47 19.72 3.46
CA GLY A 72 11.51 19.27 4.40
C GLY A 72 11.01 18.35 5.52
N VAL A 73 9.84 17.72 5.32
CA VAL A 73 9.21 16.83 6.30
C VAL A 73 9.84 15.45 6.22
N THR A 74 10.29 14.93 7.37
CA THR A 74 10.80 13.56 7.49
C THR A 74 9.95 12.77 8.50
N VAL A 75 9.43 11.63 8.06
CA VAL A 75 8.74 10.66 8.92
C VAL A 75 9.65 9.46 9.12
N THR A 76 9.96 9.10 10.37
CA THR A 76 10.87 7.98 10.67
C THR A 76 10.14 6.64 10.68
N ASP A 77 10.85 5.54 10.41
CA ASP A 77 10.26 4.19 10.44
C ASP A 77 9.75 3.82 11.84
N GLU A 78 10.45 4.24 12.88
CA GLU A 78 10.07 3.96 14.27
C GLU A 78 8.77 4.68 14.65
N ALA A 79 8.58 5.92 14.19
CA ALA A 79 7.35 6.66 14.42
C ALA A 79 6.15 5.99 13.75
N VAL A 80 6.34 5.52 12.52
CA VAL A 80 5.32 4.78 11.77
C VAL A 80 5.02 3.44 12.45
N ALA A 81 6.05 2.68 12.82
CA ALA A 81 5.90 1.39 13.49
C ALA A 81 5.12 1.52 14.80
N ARG A 82 5.50 2.48 15.66
CA ARG A 82 4.77 2.75 16.91
C ARG A 82 3.30 3.11 16.66
N ALA A 83 3.04 3.96 15.67
CA ALA A 83 1.68 4.37 15.34
C ALA A 83 0.84 3.20 14.80
N VAL A 84 1.42 2.32 13.98
CA VAL A 84 0.75 1.12 13.47
C VAL A 84 0.52 0.12 14.59
N ASP A 85 1.51 -0.14 15.45
CA ASP A 85 1.37 -1.11 16.53
C ASP A 85 0.30 -0.67 17.52
N LEU A 86 0.21 0.63 17.84
CA LEU A 86 -0.86 1.18 18.65
C LEU A 86 -2.25 0.95 18.02
N GLU A 87 -2.41 1.25 16.73
CA GLU A 87 -3.68 1.02 16.03
C GLU A 87 -4.05 -0.47 15.96
N ILE A 88 -3.07 -1.34 15.73
CA ILE A 88 -3.29 -2.79 15.71
C ILE A 88 -3.77 -3.26 17.08
N GLN A 89 -3.14 -2.79 18.17
CA GLN A 89 -3.57 -3.14 19.53
C GLN A 89 -4.97 -2.62 19.82
N GLN A 90 -5.28 -1.38 19.46
CA GLN A 90 -6.64 -0.85 19.57
C GLN A 90 -7.65 -1.70 18.79
N GLN A 91 -7.32 -2.06 17.54
CA GLN A 91 -8.19 -2.91 16.73
C GLN A 91 -8.40 -4.30 17.36
N ILE A 92 -7.36 -4.89 17.96
CA ILE A 92 -7.47 -6.16 18.68
C ILE A 92 -8.39 -6.02 19.89
N THR A 93 -8.23 -4.97 20.68
CA THR A 93 -9.09 -4.69 21.84
C THR A 93 -10.53 -4.46 21.43
N ASP A 94 -10.77 -3.51 20.51
CA ASP A 94 -12.12 -3.02 20.19
C ASP A 94 -12.94 -4.00 19.36
N ARG A 95 -12.31 -4.72 18.43
CA ARG A 95 -13.02 -5.57 17.46
C ARG A 95 -12.91 -7.06 17.74
N PHE A 96 -11.90 -7.47 18.51
CA PHE A 96 -11.62 -8.87 18.80
C PHE A 96 -11.58 -9.15 20.30
N GLY A 97 -12.02 -8.21 21.13
CA GLY A 97 -12.09 -8.37 22.59
C GLY A 97 -10.73 -8.68 23.22
N GLY A 98 -9.66 -8.11 22.66
CA GLY A 98 -8.28 -8.36 23.11
C GLY A 98 -7.66 -9.65 22.57
N GLN A 99 -8.39 -10.46 21.79
CA GLN A 99 -7.93 -11.77 21.35
C GLN A 99 -7.23 -11.69 19.99
N ARG A 100 -5.89 -11.59 20.02
CA ARG A 100 -5.05 -11.58 18.82
C ARG A 100 -5.30 -12.77 17.87
N ALA A 101 -5.53 -13.96 18.41
CA ALA A 101 -5.78 -15.16 17.60
C ALA A 101 -6.98 -15.01 16.63
N GLN A 102 -7.99 -14.21 16.99
CA GLN A 102 -9.14 -13.97 16.12
C GLN A 102 -8.77 -13.09 14.91
N LEU A 103 -7.88 -12.12 15.10
CA LEU A 103 -7.32 -11.34 13.99
C LEU A 103 -6.53 -12.26 13.05
N ASP A 104 -5.67 -13.12 13.59
CA ASP A 104 -4.86 -14.04 12.78
C ASP A 104 -5.76 -15.02 11.99
N GLN A 105 -6.80 -15.57 12.62
CA GLN A 105 -7.78 -16.42 11.95
C GLN A 105 -8.51 -15.66 10.82
N ARG A 106 -8.88 -14.40 11.04
CA ARG A 106 -9.49 -13.56 10.01
C ARG A 106 -8.54 -13.35 8.83
N LEU A 107 -7.28 -13.00 9.09
CA LEU A 107 -6.28 -12.78 8.03
C LEU A 107 -6.03 -14.06 7.21
N ALA A 108 -5.98 -15.21 7.87
CA ALA A 108 -5.81 -16.50 7.22
C ALA A 108 -6.94 -16.81 6.22
N ARG A 109 -8.20 -16.39 6.49
CA ARG A 109 -9.32 -16.53 5.55
C ARG A 109 -9.12 -15.76 4.24
N TYR A 110 -8.30 -14.71 4.26
CA TYR A 110 -7.92 -13.94 3.08
C TYR A 110 -6.54 -14.34 2.51
N GLY A 111 -5.96 -15.46 2.98
CA GLY A 111 -4.65 -15.93 2.54
C GLY A 111 -3.50 -15.00 2.95
N GLN A 112 -3.68 -14.24 4.04
CA GLN A 112 -2.70 -13.25 4.50
C GLN A 112 -2.13 -13.64 5.87
N THR A 113 -0.82 -13.45 6.04
CA THR A 113 -0.17 -13.55 7.36
C THR A 113 -0.23 -12.20 8.07
N PHE A 114 -0.12 -12.21 9.40
CA PHE A 114 -0.06 -10.98 10.17
C PHE A 114 1.08 -10.06 9.72
N GLU A 115 2.28 -10.60 9.49
CA GLU A 115 3.43 -9.78 9.09
C GLU A 115 3.18 -9.09 7.75
N ARG A 116 2.70 -9.80 6.73
CA ARG A 116 2.38 -9.21 5.42
C ARG A 116 1.27 -8.16 5.53
N TRP A 117 0.31 -8.38 6.42
CA TRP A 117 -0.74 -7.40 6.71
C TRP A 117 -0.19 -6.15 7.40
N ARG A 118 0.66 -6.32 8.42
CA ARG A 118 1.33 -5.25 9.13
C ARG A 118 2.22 -4.43 8.20
N GLU A 119 2.97 -5.05 7.31
CA GLU A 119 3.78 -4.37 6.29
C GLU A 119 2.93 -3.46 5.39
N GLY A 120 1.74 -3.91 4.98
CA GLY A 120 0.79 -3.07 4.25
C GLY A 120 0.39 -1.85 5.06
N ARG A 121 0.02 -2.05 6.33
CA ARG A 121 -0.37 -0.99 7.25
C ARG A 121 0.75 0.03 7.49
N LEU A 122 2.01 -0.42 7.57
CA LEU A 122 3.19 0.46 7.68
C LEU A 122 3.31 1.39 6.47
N ARG A 123 3.16 0.84 5.25
CA ARG A 123 3.20 1.66 4.02
C ARG A 123 2.08 2.69 3.99
N ASP A 124 0.86 2.27 4.28
CA ASP A 124 -0.31 3.16 4.25
C ASP A 124 -0.21 4.25 5.33
N ARG A 125 0.24 3.89 6.54
CA ARG A 125 0.39 4.83 7.65
C ARG A 125 1.45 5.88 7.38
N ARG A 126 2.57 5.50 6.76
CA ARG A 126 3.64 6.44 6.39
C ARG A 126 3.10 7.56 5.50
N VAL A 127 2.35 7.22 4.46
CA VAL A 127 1.76 8.20 3.54
C VAL A 127 0.81 9.14 4.29
N LEU A 128 -0.05 8.62 5.15
CA LEU A 128 -0.96 9.44 5.96
C LEU A 128 -0.20 10.40 6.89
N MET A 129 0.86 9.93 7.55
CA MET A 129 1.67 10.76 8.44
C MET A 129 2.40 11.86 7.67
N GLN A 130 2.95 11.54 6.49
CA GLN A 130 3.57 12.53 5.60
C GLN A 130 2.55 13.57 5.14
N ALA A 131 1.39 13.14 4.65
CA ALA A 131 0.33 14.04 4.20
C ALA A 131 -0.11 14.99 5.33
N HIS A 132 -0.32 14.45 6.54
CA HIS A 132 -0.67 15.27 7.69
C HIS A 132 0.43 16.27 8.04
N ALA A 133 1.69 15.84 8.08
CA ALA A 133 2.81 16.74 8.38
C ALA A 133 3.01 17.84 7.31
N VAL A 134 2.79 17.53 6.03
CA VAL A 134 2.78 18.51 4.94
C VAL A 134 1.67 19.54 5.15
N LEU A 135 0.46 19.09 5.52
CA LEU A 135 -0.64 20.00 5.82
C LEU A 135 -0.30 20.91 6.99
N GLN A 136 0.26 20.38 8.07
CA GLN A 136 0.69 21.15 9.24
C GLN A 136 1.78 22.18 8.87
N ALA A 137 2.74 21.81 8.02
CA ALA A 137 3.79 22.73 7.56
C ALA A 137 3.24 23.91 6.72
N LYS A 138 2.06 23.75 6.10
CA LYS A 138 1.38 24.80 5.32
C LYS A 138 0.47 25.69 6.15
N VAL A 139 0.15 25.32 7.39
CA VAL A 139 -0.69 26.12 8.28
C VAL A 139 0.15 27.26 8.84
N ASP A 140 -0.23 28.50 8.53
CA ASP A 140 0.34 29.70 9.15
C ASP A 140 -0.35 29.94 10.51
N PRO A 141 0.38 29.82 11.65
CA PRO A 141 -0.19 30.01 12.98
C PRO A 141 -0.81 31.40 13.18
N LYS A 142 -0.24 32.44 12.57
CA LYS A 142 -0.77 33.81 12.67
C LYS A 142 -2.11 33.94 11.98
N ARG A 143 -2.29 33.23 10.86
CA ARG A 143 -3.57 33.19 10.15
C ARG A 143 -4.62 32.40 10.94
N VAL A 144 -4.22 31.34 11.64
CA VAL A 144 -5.13 30.60 12.53
C VAL A 144 -5.55 31.47 13.71
N GLU A 145 -4.61 32.14 14.38
CA GLU A 145 -4.87 33.09 15.46
C GLU A 145 -5.82 34.21 15.01
N ALA A 146 -5.55 34.85 13.87
CA ALA A 146 -6.41 35.89 13.33
C ALA A 146 -7.85 35.40 13.02
N LEU A 147 -8.00 34.20 12.44
CA LEU A 147 -9.31 33.60 12.19
C LEU A 147 -10.04 33.22 13.47
N PHE A 148 -9.29 32.78 14.48
CA PHE A 148 -9.82 32.41 15.78
C PHE A 148 -10.31 33.65 16.54
N GLU A 149 -9.50 34.70 16.61
CA GLU A 149 -9.90 35.99 17.19
C GLU A 149 -11.06 36.63 16.43
N GLN A 150 -11.12 36.49 15.10
CA GLN A 150 -12.26 36.95 14.29
C GLN A 150 -13.57 36.26 14.68
N ARG A 151 -13.52 34.96 15.03
CA ARG A 151 -14.71 34.15 15.28
C ARG A 151 -15.17 34.17 16.74
N PHE A 152 -14.23 34.22 17.69
CA PHE A 152 -14.51 34.06 19.11
C PHE A 152 -14.14 35.29 19.97
N GLY A 153 -13.52 36.30 19.36
CA GLY A 153 -12.96 37.45 20.07
C GLY A 153 -11.54 37.20 20.57
N LYS A 154 -10.90 38.27 21.06
CA LYS A 154 -9.50 38.24 21.49
C LYS A 154 -9.30 37.26 22.64
N GLY A 155 -8.53 36.20 22.41
CA GLY A 155 -8.23 35.15 23.40
C GLY A 155 -9.38 34.17 23.70
N GLY A 156 -10.30 33.96 22.75
CA GLY A 156 -11.49 33.10 22.90
C GLY A 156 -11.23 31.59 22.93
#